data_AF-A0A5Z3R5D4-F1
#
_entry.id   AF-A0A5Z3R5D4-F1
#
_cell.length_a   1.000
_cell.length_b   1.000
_cell.length_c   1.000
_cell.angle_alpha   90.00
_cell.angle_beta   90.00
_cell.angle_gamma   90.00
#
_symmetry.space_group_name_H-M   'P 1'
#
loop_
_entity.id
_entity.type
_entity.pdbx_description
1 polymer ?
#
loop_
_entity_poly.entity_id
_entity_poly.type
_entity_poly.pdbx_seq_one_letter_code
_entity_poly.pdbx_strand_id
1 'polypeptide(L)'
;MDGLVTKLAKDLRSVFEENFDYFDESGVPFFGMFPENCCQGASVFLGMLLSHFFTHDIIKVVHGSTRNRLYHHFWVEVDSKIYDLTLDQFYKNMGDKYTGIEFPAYGEDKHPLRQYFFYKEKMSAVLAFSIFVQKHANLEEILPAYQFICRELEVMGWKIPSPE
;
A
#
# COMPACT_ATOMS: atom_id res chain seq x y z
N MET A 1 7.17 17.65 -0.29
CA MET A 1 6.48 16.50 0.33
C MET A 1 5.95 15.59 -0.75
N ASP A 2 4.95 16.01 -1.52
CA ASP A 2 4.29 15.21 -2.57
C ASP A 2 5.27 14.54 -3.54
N GLY A 3 6.27 15.26 -4.06
CA GLY A 3 7.27 14.68 -4.96
C GLY A 3 8.07 13.51 -4.36
N LEU A 4 8.34 13.54 -3.05
CA LEU A 4 9.03 12.43 -2.36
C LEU A 4 8.07 11.25 -2.16
N VAL A 5 6.83 11.52 -1.70
CA VAL A 5 5.81 10.48 -1.50
C VAL A 5 5.49 9.76 -2.81
N THR A 6 5.26 10.51 -3.89
CA THR A 6 5.03 9.96 -5.22
C THR A 6 6.22 9.13 -5.70
N LYS A 7 7.46 9.60 -5.51
CA LYS A 7 8.65 8.83 -5.89
C LYS A 7 8.72 7.52 -5.10
N LEU A 8 8.56 7.57 -3.78
CA LEU A 8 8.61 6.37 -2.93
C LEU A 8 7.52 5.37 -3.29
N ALA A 9 6.30 5.84 -3.52
CA ALA A 9 5.17 5.03 -3.93
C ALA A 9 5.45 4.31 -5.27
N LYS A 10 6.02 5.02 -6.25
CA LYS A 10 6.39 4.43 -7.55
C LYS A 10 7.51 3.40 -7.41
N ASP A 11 8.58 3.74 -6.70
CA ASP A 11 9.72 2.84 -6.53
C ASP A 11 9.31 1.58 -5.74
N LEU A 12 8.49 1.73 -4.69
CA LEU A 12 7.95 0.60 -3.95
C LEU A 12 7.05 -0.28 -4.81
N ARG A 13 6.22 0.32 -5.66
CA ARG A 13 5.41 -0.42 -6.64
C ARG A 13 6.30 -1.24 -7.57
N SER A 14 7.38 -0.67 -8.10
CA SER A 14 8.35 -1.40 -8.93
C SER A 14 9.01 -2.55 -8.16
N VAL A 15 9.40 -2.34 -6.90
CA VAL A 15 9.94 -3.43 -6.06
C VAL A 15 8.94 -4.58 -5.93
N PHE A 16 7.64 -4.30 -5.77
CA PHE A 16 6.62 -5.35 -5.75
C PHE A 16 6.45 -6.04 -7.10
N GLU A 17 6.41 -5.30 -8.21
CA GLU A 17 6.27 -5.86 -9.55
C GLU A 17 7.45 -6.75 -9.95
N GLU A 18 8.66 -6.42 -9.52
CA GLU A 18 9.87 -7.16 -9.87
C GLU A 18 10.14 -8.36 -8.96
N ASN A 19 9.54 -8.40 -7.76
CA ASN A 19 9.87 -9.37 -6.71
C ASN A 19 8.65 -10.05 -6.08
N PHE A 20 7.50 -10.05 -6.74
CA PHE A 20 6.26 -10.62 -6.17
C PHE A 20 6.40 -12.11 -5.78
N ASP A 21 7.17 -12.89 -6.55
CA ASP A 21 7.46 -14.30 -6.24
C ASP A 21 8.20 -14.44 -4.89
N TYR A 22 9.20 -13.59 -4.64
CA TYR A 22 9.93 -13.60 -3.37
C TYR A 22 9.02 -13.29 -2.17
N PHE A 23 8.11 -12.33 -2.33
CA PHE A 23 7.16 -11.98 -1.27
C PHE A 23 6.16 -13.12 -1.01
N ASP A 24 5.70 -13.81 -2.05
CA ASP A 24 4.84 -14.98 -1.92
C ASP A 24 5.55 -16.12 -1.17
N GLU A 25 6.77 -16.46 -1.59
CA GLU A 25 7.60 -17.49 -0.95
C GLU A 25 7.99 -17.14 0.49
N SER A 26 8.14 -15.85 0.78
CA SER A 26 8.44 -15.33 2.12
C SER A 26 7.21 -15.27 3.05
N GLY A 27 6.03 -15.71 2.58
CA GLY A 27 4.81 -15.78 3.37
C GLY A 27 4.02 -14.47 3.44
N VAL A 28 4.33 -13.47 2.62
CA VAL A 28 3.55 -12.23 2.58
C VAL A 28 2.19 -12.51 1.92
N PRO A 29 1.06 -12.31 2.64
CA PRO A 29 -0.24 -12.74 2.14
C PRO A 29 -0.61 -12.17 0.76
N PHE A 30 -0.91 -13.07 -0.18
CA PHE A 30 -1.45 -12.81 -1.52
C PHE A 30 -0.51 -12.07 -2.50
N PHE A 31 0.78 -11.93 -2.19
CA PHE A 31 1.69 -11.21 -3.08
C PHE A 31 2.00 -11.93 -4.39
N GLY A 32 1.87 -13.26 -4.48
CA GLY A 32 2.08 -14.01 -5.73
C GLY A 32 1.16 -13.62 -6.90
N MET A 33 0.14 -12.80 -6.65
CA MET A 33 -0.78 -12.29 -7.67
C MET A 33 -0.73 -10.77 -7.81
N PHE A 34 0.34 -10.11 -7.33
CA PHE A 34 0.44 -8.66 -7.34
C PHE A 34 0.09 -8.06 -8.71
N PRO A 35 -0.80 -7.03 -8.81
CA PRO A 35 -1.39 -6.25 -7.71
C PRO A 35 -2.74 -6.77 -7.15
N GLU A 36 -3.19 -7.97 -7.53
CA GLU A 36 -4.50 -8.51 -7.16
C GLU A 36 -4.51 -9.04 -5.71
N ASN A 37 -5.51 -8.64 -4.91
CA ASN A 37 -5.77 -9.10 -3.53
C ASN A 37 -4.70 -8.79 -2.47
N CYS A 38 -3.59 -8.14 -2.83
CA CYS A 38 -2.50 -7.78 -1.90
C CYS A 38 -2.61 -6.34 -1.35
N CYS A 39 -3.70 -5.61 -1.61
CA CYS A 39 -3.87 -4.19 -1.29
C CYS A 39 -3.58 -3.82 0.17
N GLN A 40 -3.95 -4.69 1.12
CA GLN A 40 -3.70 -4.45 2.55
C GLN A 40 -2.21 -4.44 2.86
N GLY A 41 -1.47 -5.48 2.43
CA GLY A 41 -0.03 -5.57 2.65
C GLY A 41 0.72 -4.45 1.93
N ALA A 42 0.37 -4.17 0.67
CA ALA A 42 0.97 -3.08 -0.11
C ALA A 42 0.79 -1.71 0.58
N SER A 43 -0.42 -1.43 1.10
CA SER A 43 -0.71 -0.18 1.82
C SER A 43 -0.01 -0.09 3.18
N VAL A 44 0.11 -1.22 3.89
CA VAL A 44 0.82 -1.30 5.17
C VAL A 44 2.31 -1.03 4.98
N PHE A 45 2.95 -1.65 3.99
CA PHE A 45 4.36 -1.41 3.70
C PHE A 45 4.63 0.03 3.28
N LEU A 46 3.80 0.61 2.40
CA LEU A 46 3.93 2.01 2.03
C LEU A 46 3.77 2.95 3.24
N GLY A 47 2.76 2.71 4.08
CA GLY A 47 2.53 3.51 5.29
C GLY A 47 3.71 3.44 6.27
N MET A 48 4.28 2.26 6.50
CA MET A 48 5.45 2.08 7.37
C MET A 48 6.69 2.76 6.79
N LEU A 49 6.95 2.61 5.50
CA LEU A 49 8.08 3.27 4.83
C LEU A 49 8.00 4.79 4.92
N LEU A 50 6.82 5.36 4.68
CA LEU A 50 6.58 6.81 4.81
C LEU A 50 6.78 7.32 6.24
N SER A 51 6.52 6.47 7.25
CA SER A 51 6.67 6.84 8.65
C SER A 51 8.12 7.07 9.08
N HIS A 52 9.10 6.65 8.26
CA HIS A 52 10.51 7.02 8.45
C HIS A 52 10.83 8.44 7.98
N PHE A 53 10.04 9.01 7.07
CA PHE A 53 10.32 10.31 6.45
C PHE A 53 9.42 11.43 6.96
N PHE A 54 8.26 11.09 7.52
CA PHE A 54 7.23 12.05 7.89
C PHE A 54 6.62 11.72 9.25
N THR A 55 5.93 12.71 9.83
CA THR A 55 5.18 12.52 11.07
C THR A 55 4.01 11.57 10.87
N HIS A 56 3.70 10.78 11.90
CA HIS A 56 2.70 9.72 11.82
C HIS A 56 1.25 10.24 11.72
N ASP A 57 1.03 11.51 12.07
CA ASP A 57 -0.29 12.16 12.04
C ASP A 57 -0.78 12.42 10.62
N ILE A 58 0.11 12.71 9.67
CA ILE A 58 -0.26 12.98 8.27
C ILE A 58 -0.42 11.71 7.42
N ILE A 59 0.04 10.56 7.91
CA ILE A 59 -0.05 9.27 7.22
C ILE A 59 -1.24 8.47 7.77
N LYS A 60 -2.11 7.99 6.89
CA LYS A 60 -3.21 7.09 7.22
C LYS A 60 -3.26 5.91 6.27
N VAL A 61 -3.30 4.70 6.80
CA VAL A 61 -3.71 3.52 6.03
C VAL A 61 -5.23 3.45 6.11
N VAL A 62 -5.87 3.47 4.96
CA VAL A 62 -7.33 3.57 4.83
C VAL A 62 -7.90 2.21 4.49
N HIS A 63 -8.98 1.84 5.19
CA HIS A 63 -9.80 0.69 4.87
C HIS A 63 -11.11 1.15 4.24
N GLY A 64 -11.32 0.78 2.98
CA GLY A 64 -12.59 0.92 2.28
C GLY A 64 -13.32 -0.42 2.18
N SER A 65 -14.65 -0.36 2.10
CA SER A 65 -15.45 -1.53 1.73
C SER A 65 -16.63 -1.15 0.84
N THR A 66 -17.13 -2.13 0.10
CA THR A 66 -18.46 -2.01 -0.52
C THR A 66 -19.55 -1.86 0.54
N ARG A 67 -20.73 -1.38 0.14
CA ARG A 67 -21.86 -1.16 1.07
C ARG A 67 -22.27 -2.42 1.83
N ASN A 68 -22.26 -3.57 1.16
CA ASN A 68 -22.56 -4.87 1.73
C ASN A 68 -21.37 -5.50 2.50
N ARG A 69 -20.22 -4.82 2.55
CA ARG A 69 -18.99 -5.27 3.23
C ARG A 69 -18.43 -6.60 2.73
N LEU A 70 -18.76 -7.00 1.50
CA LEU A 70 -18.21 -8.22 0.89
C LEU A 70 -16.83 -8.02 0.30
N TYR A 71 -16.55 -6.82 -0.21
CA TYR A 71 -15.26 -6.50 -0.80
C TYR A 71 -14.59 -5.40 -0.01
N HIS A 72 -13.30 -5.57 0.22
CA HIS A 72 -12.44 -4.66 0.94
C HIS A 72 -11.34 -4.17 0.03
N HIS A 73 -10.92 -2.93 0.24
CA HIS A 73 -9.80 -2.34 -0.46
C HIS A 73 -9.04 -1.42 0.48
N PHE A 74 -7.72 -1.37 0.31
CA PHE A 74 -6.84 -0.58 1.17
C PHE A 74 -5.97 0.33 0.31
N TRP A 75 -5.73 1.54 0.82
CA TRP A 75 -4.83 2.52 0.22
C TRP A 75 -4.19 3.37 1.32
N VAL A 76 -3.29 4.27 0.93
CA VAL A 76 -2.65 5.22 1.84
C VAL A 76 -3.12 6.64 1.53
N GLU A 77 -3.40 7.40 2.57
CA GLU A 77 -3.57 8.85 2.51
C GLU A 77 -2.39 9.54 3.19
N VAL A 78 -1.79 10.50 2.50
CA VAL A 78 -0.73 11.38 3.04
C VAL A 78 -1.15 12.81 2.82
N ASP A 79 -1.35 13.57 3.91
CA ASP A 79 -1.83 14.97 3.85
C ASP A 79 -3.05 15.14 2.91
N SER A 80 -4.05 14.27 3.09
CA SER A 80 -5.28 14.22 2.29
C SER A 80 -5.12 13.83 0.80
N LYS A 81 -3.92 13.50 0.35
CA LYS A 81 -3.65 12.96 -0.99
C LYS A 81 -3.68 11.44 -0.99
N ILE A 82 -4.23 10.84 -2.04
CA ILE A 82 -4.44 9.40 -2.18
C ILE A 82 -3.27 8.74 -2.91
N TYR A 83 -2.75 7.67 -2.31
CA TYR A 83 -1.73 6.79 -2.88
C TYR A 83 -2.25 5.35 -2.82
N ASP A 84 -2.52 4.77 -3.98
CA ASP A 84 -3.04 3.41 -4.09
C ASP A 84 -2.21 2.63 -5.11
N LEU A 85 -1.31 1.80 -4.57
CA LEU A 85 -0.39 0.97 -5.33
C LEU A 85 -1.07 -0.22 -5.98
N THR A 86 -2.38 -0.41 -5.84
CA THR A 86 -3.08 -1.60 -6.35
C THR A 86 -4.41 -1.25 -7.01
N LEU A 87 -4.65 0.03 -7.31
CA LEU A 87 -5.90 0.50 -7.91
C LEU A 87 -6.22 -0.22 -9.23
N ASP A 88 -5.18 -0.48 -10.01
CA ASP A 88 -5.23 -1.10 -11.33
C ASP A 88 -5.67 -2.56 -11.32
N GLN A 89 -5.73 -3.22 -10.16
CA GLN A 89 -6.32 -4.56 -10.02
C GLN A 89 -7.81 -4.59 -10.44
N PHE A 90 -8.50 -3.44 -10.37
CA PHE A 90 -9.93 -3.35 -10.70
C PHE A 90 -10.21 -3.09 -12.17
N TYR A 91 -9.20 -2.78 -12.99
CA TYR A 91 -9.40 -2.37 -14.37
C TYR A 91 -10.19 -3.40 -15.18
N LYS A 92 -9.81 -4.69 -15.12
CA LYS A 92 -10.50 -5.76 -15.87
C LYS A 92 -11.98 -5.91 -15.50
N ASN A 93 -12.33 -5.67 -14.24
CA ASN A 93 -13.66 -5.95 -13.69
C ASN A 93 -14.58 -4.73 -13.64
N MET A 94 -14.00 -3.52 -13.66
CA MET A 94 -14.73 -2.27 -13.48
C MET A 94 -14.47 -1.23 -14.57
N GLY A 95 -13.49 -1.45 -15.46
CA GLY A 95 -12.88 -0.51 -16.41
C GLY A 95 -13.76 0.65 -16.86
N ASP A 96 -14.79 0.37 -17.65
CA ASP A 96 -15.60 1.43 -18.28
C ASP A 96 -16.50 2.19 -17.29
N LYS A 97 -16.75 1.63 -16.11
CA LYS A 97 -17.61 2.25 -15.08
C LYS A 97 -16.89 3.33 -14.28
N TYR A 98 -15.55 3.28 -14.20
CA TYR A 98 -14.75 4.23 -13.45
C TYR A 98 -13.51 4.64 -14.23
N THR A 99 -13.45 5.91 -14.62
CA THR A 99 -12.29 6.48 -15.33
C THR A 99 -11.04 6.50 -14.44
N GLY A 100 -9.88 6.18 -15.02
CA GLY A 100 -8.58 6.36 -14.35
C GLY A 100 -8.18 5.22 -13.40
N ILE A 101 -8.75 4.03 -13.57
CA ILE A 101 -8.34 2.84 -12.81
C ILE A 101 -7.36 1.94 -13.58
N GLU A 102 -6.86 2.38 -14.75
CA GLU A 102 -5.85 1.67 -15.53
C GLU A 102 -4.45 1.71 -14.90
N PHE A 103 -4.26 2.63 -13.95
CA PHE A 103 -2.97 2.92 -13.34
C PHE A 103 -3.11 3.03 -11.83
N PRO A 104 -2.02 2.80 -11.07
CA PRO A 104 -1.98 3.14 -9.65
C PRO A 104 -2.23 4.63 -9.43
N ALA A 105 -2.76 4.99 -8.26
CA ALA A 105 -3.00 6.39 -7.90
C ALA A 105 -1.79 6.97 -7.14
N TYR A 106 -1.31 8.14 -7.57
CA TYR A 106 -0.14 8.80 -6.99
C TYR A 106 -0.41 10.28 -6.70
N GLY A 107 -1.04 10.56 -5.56
CA GLY A 107 -1.30 11.92 -5.10
C GLY A 107 -2.64 12.48 -5.58
N GLU A 108 -3.63 11.61 -5.81
CA GLU A 108 -4.96 12.05 -6.25
C GLU A 108 -5.70 12.79 -5.13
N ASP A 109 -6.47 13.83 -5.48
CA ASP A 109 -7.30 14.56 -4.50
C ASP A 109 -8.46 13.72 -3.96
N LYS A 110 -8.91 12.74 -4.75
CA LYS A 110 -10.05 11.89 -4.42
C LYS A 110 -9.82 10.50 -4.99
N HIS A 111 -10.15 9.48 -4.20
CA HIS A 111 -10.02 8.10 -4.65
C HIS A 111 -10.88 7.83 -5.90
N PRO A 112 -10.34 7.27 -6.99
CA PRO A 112 -11.09 6.99 -8.21
C PRO A 112 -12.31 6.08 -7.98
N LEU A 113 -12.16 5.09 -7.10
CA LEU A 113 -13.24 4.17 -6.68
C LEU A 113 -14.08 4.63 -5.48
N ARG A 114 -14.08 5.93 -5.11
CA ARG A 114 -14.80 6.44 -3.92
C ARG A 114 -16.33 6.19 -3.92
N GLN A 115 -16.92 5.94 -5.09
CA GLN A 115 -18.35 5.62 -5.21
C GLN A 115 -18.63 4.11 -5.02
N TYR A 116 -17.58 3.29 -5.03
CA TYR A 116 -17.66 1.85 -4.87
C TYR A 116 -17.16 1.39 -3.50
N PHE A 117 -15.97 1.86 -3.12
CA PHE A 117 -15.38 1.64 -1.81
C PHE A 117 -15.63 2.84 -0.92
N PHE A 118 -16.49 2.64 0.07
CA PHE A 118 -16.82 3.65 1.07
C PHE A 118 -15.84 3.53 2.25
N TYR A 119 -15.33 4.67 2.71
CA TYR A 119 -14.49 4.75 3.90
C TYR A 119 -15.12 4.02 5.09
N LYS A 120 -14.34 3.14 5.72
CA LYS A 120 -14.70 2.46 6.97
C LYS A 120 -13.81 2.90 8.12
N GLU A 121 -12.52 2.90 7.90
CA GLU A 121 -11.54 3.18 8.94
C GLU A 121 -10.31 3.88 8.37
N LYS A 122 -9.68 4.73 9.20
CA LYS A 122 -8.36 5.31 8.94
C LYS A 122 -7.48 4.98 10.13
N MET A 123 -6.40 4.27 9.89
CA MET A 123 -5.47 3.83 10.93
C MET A 123 -4.13 4.55 10.76
N SER A 124 -3.41 4.78 11.86
CA SER A 124 -1.98 5.08 11.76
C SER A 124 -1.24 3.91 11.08
N ALA A 125 -0.13 4.17 10.41
CA ALA A 125 0.69 3.13 9.80
C ALA A 125 1.06 2.00 10.80
N VAL A 126 1.49 2.37 12.01
CA VAL A 126 1.88 1.42 13.07
C VAL A 126 0.70 0.51 13.48
N LEU A 127 -0.49 1.09 13.71
CA LEU A 127 -1.69 0.30 14.02
C LEU A 127 -2.07 -0.65 12.88
N ALA A 128 -2.04 -0.18 11.63
CA ALA A 128 -2.35 -1.00 10.47
C ALA A 128 -1.35 -2.16 10.31
N PHE A 129 -0.06 -1.90 10.52
CA PHE A 129 0.99 -2.91 10.53
C PHE A 129 0.76 -3.95 11.63
N SER A 130 0.47 -3.50 12.86
CA SER A 130 0.17 -4.39 13.98
C SER A 130 -1.03 -5.31 13.69
N ILE A 131 -2.11 -4.77 13.14
CA ILE A 131 -3.29 -5.56 12.76
C ILE A 131 -2.96 -6.56 11.64
N PHE A 132 -2.21 -6.14 10.63
CA PHE A 132 -1.82 -7.01 9.51
C PHE A 132 -1.00 -8.20 9.99
N VAL A 133 0.02 -7.94 10.81
CA VAL A 133 0.88 -8.97 11.41
C VAL A 133 0.10 -9.89 12.36
N GLN A 134 -0.86 -9.39 13.13
CA GLN A 134 -1.59 -10.22 14.09
C GLN A 134 -2.69 -11.08 13.46
N LYS A 135 -3.31 -10.62 12.38
CA LYS A 135 -4.52 -11.25 11.81
C LYS A 135 -4.31 -11.97 10.50
N HIS A 136 -3.28 -11.60 9.73
CA HIS A 136 -3.16 -12.03 8.33
C HIS A 136 -1.79 -12.60 7.98
N ALA A 137 -0.74 -12.22 8.71
CA ALA A 137 0.61 -12.70 8.53
C ALA A 137 1.21 -13.14 9.88
N ASN A 138 2.53 -13.15 9.99
CA ASN A 138 3.23 -13.14 11.27
C ASN A 138 4.50 -12.28 11.19
N LEU A 139 5.07 -11.92 12.34
CA LEU A 139 6.18 -10.98 12.39
C LEU A 139 7.47 -11.59 11.80
N GLU A 140 7.65 -12.91 11.91
CA GLU A 140 8.83 -13.62 11.43
C GLU A 140 8.92 -13.62 9.90
N GLU A 141 7.79 -13.62 9.20
CA GLU A 141 7.69 -13.52 7.74
C GLU A 141 7.75 -12.06 7.25
N ILE A 142 7.05 -11.15 7.95
CA ILE A 142 6.92 -9.75 7.51
C ILE A 142 8.23 -8.97 7.71
N LEU A 143 9.02 -9.26 8.74
CA LEU A 143 10.28 -8.55 8.98
C LEU A 143 11.33 -8.78 7.86
N PRO A 144 11.63 -10.01 7.41
CA PRO A 144 12.50 -10.25 6.26
C PRO A 144 12.00 -9.57 4.98
N ALA A 145 10.69 -9.63 4.69
CA ALA A 145 10.10 -8.96 3.54
C ALA A 145 10.29 -7.43 3.61
N TYR A 146 10.05 -6.83 4.79
CA TYR A 146 10.28 -5.41 5.01
C TYR A 146 11.76 -5.03 4.82
N GLN A 147 12.68 -5.81 5.37
CA GLN A 147 14.12 -5.60 5.20
C GLN A 147 14.55 -5.73 3.74
N PHE A 148 13.98 -6.68 3.01
CA PHE A 148 14.20 -6.83 1.57
C PHE A 148 13.78 -5.58 0.81
N ILE A 149 12.57 -5.07 1.06
CA ILE A 149 12.08 -3.83 0.45
C ILE A 149 13.03 -2.67 0.74
N CYS A 150 13.47 -2.51 1.99
CA CYS A 150 14.42 -1.46 2.36
C CYS A 150 15.72 -1.54 1.55
N ARG A 151 16.30 -2.75 1.38
CA ARG A 151 17.52 -2.95 0.59
C ARG A 151 17.33 -2.60 -0.88
N GLU A 152 16.22 -3.02 -1.49
CA GLU A 152 15.94 -2.68 -2.89
C GLU A 152 15.77 -1.17 -3.08
N LEU A 153 15.07 -0.51 -2.16
CA LEU A 153 14.96 0.96 -2.18
C LEU A 153 16.32 1.65 -1.98
N GLU A 154 17.20 1.12 -1.13
CA GLU A 154 18.57 1.64 -0.97
C GLU A 154 19.38 1.52 -2.27
N VAL A 155 19.25 0.41 -3.01
CA VAL A 155 19.83 0.24 -4.35
C VAL A 155 19.29 1.29 -5.33
N MET A 156 18.01 1.66 -5.21
CA MET A 156 17.38 2.76 -5.95
C MET A 156 17.75 4.17 -5.44
N GLY A 157 18.67 4.26 -4.47
CA GLY A 157 19.23 5.52 -3.96
C GLY A 157 18.48 6.13 -2.77
N TRP A 158 17.56 5.40 -2.16
CA TRP A 158 16.91 5.85 -0.93
C TRP A 158 17.85 5.75 0.27
N LYS A 159 17.76 6.71 1.17
CA LYS A 159 18.37 6.64 2.51
C LYS A 159 17.24 6.55 3.50
N ILE A 160 16.89 5.34 3.93
CA ILE A 160 15.80 5.11 4.88
C ILE A 160 16.33 5.43 6.28
N PRO A 161 15.80 6.45 6.98
CA PRO A 161 16.22 6.76 8.33
C PRO A 161 16.04 5.54 9.25
N SER A 162 16.99 5.30 10.14
CA SER A 162 16.76 4.38 11.24
C SER A 162 15.67 4.96 12.15
N PRO A 163 14.74 4.14 12.68
CA PRO A 163 13.85 4.61 13.74
C PRO A 163 14.70 5.05 14.94
N GLU A 164 14.54 6.30 15.38
CA GLU A 164 15.16 6.85 16.60
C GLU A 164 14.67 6.13 17.87
#